data_AF-A0A9R1S0H5-F1
#
_entry.id   AF-A0A9R1S0H5-F1
#
_cell.length_a   1.000
_cell.length_b   1.000
_cell.length_c   1.000
_cell.angle_alpha   90.00
_cell.angle_beta   90.00
_cell.angle_gamma   90.00
#
_symmetry.space_group_name_H-M   'P 1'
#
loop_
_entity.id
_entity.type
_entity.pdbx_description
1 polymer ?
#
loop_
_entity_poly.entity_id
_entity_poly.type
_entity_poly.pdbx_seq_one_letter_code
_entity_poly.pdbx_strand_id
1 'polypeptide(L)'
;MEFLRKDQFEAFLDEFKESLGSNSGTEVDLDQVRALAREIVMREIEKHAADGVGRVDYAVGSAGGRVVRYSEAYDAGKRGGLLSALPFGGGDNGDQSQKILQPSFGEPGQCFPLKGSSGFVEIQLRKGIIPEAITLEHILKGLKV
;
A
#
# COMPACT_ATOMS: atom_id res chain seq x y z
N MET A 1 -1.92 -9.77 3.19
CA MET A 1 -0.76 -10.31 3.93
C MET A 1 -0.10 -11.34 3.04
N GLU A 2 0.95 -10.93 2.34
CA GLU A 2 1.79 -11.88 1.61
C GLU A 2 2.65 -12.57 2.67
N PHE A 3 2.25 -13.78 3.06
CA PHE A 3 3.11 -14.62 3.88
C PHE A 3 4.41 -14.85 3.09
N LEU A 4 5.57 -14.70 3.75
CA LEU A 4 6.86 -15.04 3.16
C LEU A 4 6.74 -16.41 2.48
N ARG A 5 6.94 -16.43 1.16
CA ARG A 5 6.94 -17.70 0.43
C ARG A 5 8.11 -18.54 0.97
N LYS A 6 7.91 -19.86 1.00
CA LYS A 6 8.83 -20.78 1.66
C LYS A 6 10.27 -20.66 1.14
N ASP A 7 10.44 -20.39 -0.14
CA ASP A 7 11.70 -20.11 -0.83
C ASP A 7 12.40 -18.83 -0.32
N GLN A 8 11.65 -17.76 -0.09
CA GLN A 8 12.21 -16.52 0.47
C GLN A 8 12.61 -16.70 1.94
N PHE A 9 11.82 -17.46 2.68
CA PHE A 9 12.12 -17.79 4.07
C PHE A 9 13.35 -18.69 4.19
N GLU A 10 13.51 -19.66 3.28
CA GLU A 10 14.70 -20.52 3.22
C GLU A 10 15.95 -19.74 2.80
N ALA A 11 15.86 -18.87 1.78
CA ALA A 11 16.97 -18.00 1.39
C ALA A 11 17.41 -17.07 2.54
N PHE A 12 16.45 -16.51 3.27
CA PHE A 12 16.72 -15.71 4.46
C PHE A 12 17.36 -16.54 5.59
N LEU A 13 16.89 -17.77 5.82
CA LEU A 13 17.47 -18.68 6.81
C LEU A 13 18.90 -19.10 6.46
N ASP A 14 19.22 -19.24 5.18
CA ASP A 14 20.55 -19.62 4.74
C ASP A 14 21.53 -18.43 4.84
N GLU A 15 21.10 -17.23 4.46
CA GLU A 15 21.82 -15.98 4.76
C GLU A 15 22.07 -15.83 6.27
N PHE A 16 21.07 -16.20 7.08
CA PHE A 16 21.18 -16.18 8.55
C PHE A 16 22.19 -17.19 9.09
N LYS A 17 22.20 -18.43 8.58
CA LYS A 17 23.21 -19.44 8.98
C LYS A 17 24.62 -19.01 8.59
N GLU A 18 24.78 -18.32 7.46
CA GLU A 18 26.07 -17.77 7.04
C GLU A 18 26.52 -16.62 7.96
N SER A 19 25.60 -15.73 8.34
CA SER A 19 25.86 -14.62 9.28
C SER A 19 26.28 -15.08 10.67
N LEU A 20 25.85 -16.26 11.12
CA LEU A 20 26.19 -16.79 12.45
C LEU A 20 27.59 -17.43 12.52
N GLY A 21 28.29 -17.55 11.39
CA GLY A 21 29.63 -18.09 11.32
C GLY A 21 29.68 -19.61 11.52
N SER A 22 30.24 -20.30 10.54
CA SER A 22 30.65 -21.71 10.69
C SER A 22 31.71 -21.84 11.78
N ASN A 23 31.31 -21.99 13.03
CA ASN A 23 32.14 -22.60 14.06
C ASN A 23 31.31 -23.40 15.05
N SER A 24 31.40 -24.71 14.86
CA SER A 24 31.08 -25.80 15.79
C SER A 24 29.61 -26.02 16.12
N GLY A 25 29.15 -27.27 15.93
CA GLY A 25 27.85 -27.69 16.39
C GLY A 25 27.77 -27.62 17.90
N THR A 26 26.97 -26.69 18.42
CA THR A 26 26.24 -26.77 19.70
C THR A 26 25.41 -25.48 19.84
N GLU A 27 24.11 -25.65 20.09
CA GLU A 27 23.12 -24.68 20.58
C GLU A 27 23.11 -23.26 19.98
N VAL A 28 22.07 -22.99 19.20
CA VAL A 28 21.65 -21.62 18.88
C VAL A 28 21.31 -20.91 20.20
N ASP A 29 22.09 -19.89 20.55
CA ASP A 29 21.90 -19.11 21.77
C ASP A 29 20.59 -18.29 21.70
N LEU A 30 19.80 -18.32 22.79
CA LEU A 30 18.49 -17.67 22.86
C LEU A 30 18.57 -16.15 22.68
N ASP A 31 19.69 -15.54 23.11
CA ASP A 31 19.91 -14.11 22.96
C ASP A 31 20.14 -13.72 21.49
N GLN A 32 20.82 -14.59 20.72
CA GLN A 32 20.99 -14.41 19.27
C GLN A 32 19.65 -14.52 18.52
N VAL A 33 18.82 -15.50 18.88
CA VAL A 33 17.46 -15.65 18.32
C VAL A 33 16.62 -14.41 18.63
N ARG A 34 16.70 -13.89 19.86
CA ARG A 34 15.95 -12.70 20.27
C ARG A 34 16.41 -11.45 19.53
N ALA A 35 17.71 -11.26 19.35
CA ALA A 35 18.27 -10.14 18.61
C ALA A 35 17.81 -10.16 17.14
N LEU A 36 17.84 -11.33 16.50
CA LEU A 36 17.37 -11.51 15.12
C LEU A 36 15.87 -11.25 15.00
N ALA A 37 15.06 -11.86 15.88
CA ALA A 37 13.61 -11.68 15.86
C ALA A 37 13.25 -10.20 15.97
N ARG A 38 13.97 -9.46 16.82
CA ARG A 38 13.83 -8.01 16.93
C ARG A 38 14.19 -7.32 15.61
N GLU A 39 15.30 -7.68 14.96
CA GLU A 39 15.71 -7.07 13.70
C GLU A 39 14.68 -7.29 12.58
N ILE A 40 14.18 -8.52 12.42
CA ILE A 40 13.14 -8.85 11.43
C ILE A 40 11.88 -8.02 11.68
N VAL A 41 11.43 -7.97 12.93
CA VAL A 41 10.24 -7.20 13.31
C VAL A 41 10.44 -5.72 13.03
N MET A 42 11.60 -5.14 13.39
CA MET A 42 11.90 -3.75 13.11
C MET A 42 11.92 -3.46 11.60
N ARG A 43 12.54 -4.34 10.80
CA ARG A 43 12.58 -4.20 9.34
C ARG A 43 11.19 -4.24 8.72
N GLU A 44 10.32 -5.14 9.17
CA GLU A 44 8.96 -5.25 8.65
C GLU A 44 8.09 -4.06 9.10
N ILE A 45 8.31 -3.52 10.31
CA ILE A 45 7.68 -2.28 10.78
C ILE A 45 8.11 -1.09 9.91
N GLU A 46 9.41 -0.95 9.63
CA GLU A 46 9.95 0.12 8.78
C GLU A 46 9.39 0.03 7.37
N LYS A 47 9.32 -1.18 6.79
CA LYS A 47 8.70 -1.43 5.49
C LYS A 47 7.22 -1.08 5.48
N HIS A 48 6.48 -1.45 6.54
CA HIS A 48 5.06 -1.09 6.67
C HIS A 48 4.86 0.43 6.79
N ALA A 49 5.73 1.11 7.55
CA ALA A 49 5.73 2.57 7.63
C ALA A 49 6.05 3.24 6.28
N ALA A 50 6.83 2.57 5.42
CA ALA A 50 7.13 2.96 4.05
C ALA A 50 6.11 2.42 3.03
N ASP A 51 4.82 2.52 3.36
CA ASP A 51 3.69 2.12 2.49
C ASP A 51 3.69 0.64 2.07
N GLY A 52 4.40 -0.23 2.80
CA GLY A 52 4.45 -1.67 2.57
C GLY A 52 5.26 -2.13 1.34
N VAL A 53 5.65 -1.23 0.43
CA VAL A 53 6.39 -1.56 -0.80
C VAL A 53 7.90 -1.41 -0.62
N GLY A 54 8.35 -0.44 0.18
CA GLY A 54 9.78 -0.14 0.33
C GLY A 54 10.46 0.39 -0.94
N ARG A 55 9.68 0.94 -1.88
CA ARG A 55 10.15 1.64 -3.09
C ARG A 55 9.51 3.02 -3.17
N VAL A 56 10.17 3.95 -3.87
CA VAL A 56 9.63 5.30 -4.07
C VAL A 56 8.42 5.24 -5.00
N ASP A 57 7.27 5.69 -4.51
CA ASP A 57 6.11 5.96 -5.36
C ASP A 57 6.22 7.34 -6.02
N TYR A 58 6.27 7.35 -7.36
CA TYR A 58 6.30 8.57 -8.17
C TYR A 58 4.91 9.12 -8.50
N ALA A 59 3.86 8.32 -8.26
CA ALA A 59 2.46 8.67 -8.48
C ALA A 59 1.81 9.30 -7.25
N VAL A 60 2.37 9.13 -6.05
CA VAL A 60 1.78 9.60 -4.78
C VAL A 60 1.41 11.09 -4.80
N GLY A 61 0.18 11.38 -4.39
CA GLY A 61 -0.42 12.72 -4.45
C GLY A 61 0.29 13.72 -3.54
N SER A 62 0.69 13.30 -2.34
CA SER A 62 1.42 14.13 -1.37
C SER A 62 2.79 14.59 -1.88
N ALA A 63 3.37 13.90 -2.86
CA ALA A 63 4.64 14.28 -3.51
C ALA A 63 4.46 14.97 -4.88
N GLY A 64 3.22 15.36 -5.22
CA GLY A 64 2.90 16.12 -6.43
C GLY A 64 2.44 15.29 -7.64
N GLY A 65 2.24 13.98 -7.46
CA GLY A 65 1.49 13.18 -8.43
C GLY A 65 0.04 13.64 -8.50
N ARG A 66 -0.61 13.49 -9.65
CA ARG A 66 -2.01 13.93 -9.83
C ARG A 66 -2.74 13.09 -10.86
N VAL A 67 -4.01 12.83 -10.60
CA VAL A 67 -4.93 12.32 -11.63
C VAL A 67 -5.29 13.47 -12.55
N VAL A 68 -5.10 13.31 -13.86
CA VAL A 68 -5.40 14.35 -14.86
C VAL A 68 -6.64 14.03 -15.69
N ARG A 69 -6.90 12.76 -15.97
CA ARG A 69 -8.07 12.30 -16.75
C ARG A 69 -8.51 10.94 -16.23
N TYR A 70 -9.81 10.66 -16.30
CA TYR A 70 -10.36 9.37 -15.89
C TYR A 70 -11.68 9.10 -16.62
N SER A 71 -12.08 7.83 -16.67
CA SER A 71 -13.41 7.43 -17.15
C SER A 71 -14.52 7.93 -16.23
N GLU A 72 -15.79 7.78 -16.60
CA GLU A 72 -16.88 8.31 -15.80
C GLU A 72 -16.86 7.76 -14.35
N ALA A 73 -16.84 8.66 -13.36
CA ALA A 73 -16.86 8.28 -11.95
C ALA A 73 -18.21 7.64 -11.59
N TYR A 74 -18.16 6.58 -10.78
CA TYR A 74 -19.37 6.00 -10.21
C TYR A 74 -19.91 6.92 -9.12
N ASP A 75 -20.94 7.66 -9.47
CA ASP A 75 -21.78 8.33 -8.49
C ASP A 75 -22.80 7.29 -7.97
N ALA A 76 -22.66 6.89 -6.71
CA ALA A 76 -23.59 5.99 -6.02
C ALA A 76 -24.99 6.61 -5.81
N GLY A 77 -25.26 7.74 -6.45
CA GLY A 77 -26.34 8.64 -6.14
C GLY A 77 -25.95 9.45 -4.93
N LYS A 78 -25.79 10.76 -5.10
CA LYS A 78 -26.03 11.73 -4.03
C LYS A 78 -27.19 11.21 -3.19
N ARG A 79 -26.97 11.02 -1.88
CA ARG A 79 -28.07 10.87 -0.92
C ARG A 79 -28.99 12.08 -1.13
N GLY A 80 -30.05 11.88 -1.89
CA GLY A 80 -31.10 12.85 -2.19
C GLY A 80 -31.92 13.12 -0.95
N GLY A 81 -31.30 13.71 0.05
CA GLY A 81 -31.92 14.24 1.24
C GLY A 81 -31.62 15.73 1.33
N LEU A 82 -32.61 16.49 1.80
CA LEU A 82 -32.60 17.94 2.09
C LEU A 82 -31.35 18.43 2.88
N LEU A 83 -30.53 17.54 3.42
CA LEU A 83 -29.30 17.82 4.15
C LEU A 83 -28.07 18.11 3.26
N SER A 84 -28.09 17.70 2.00
CA SER A 84 -27.00 17.97 1.04
C SER A 84 -26.99 19.41 0.51
N ALA A 85 -28.04 20.20 0.81
CA ALA A 85 -28.17 21.61 0.46
C ALA A 85 -27.77 22.57 1.60
N LEU A 86 -27.38 22.04 2.77
CA LEU A 86 -26.91 22.86 3.88
C LEU A 86 -25.42 23.20 3.67
N PRO A 87 -25.01 24.49 3.71
CA PRO A 87 -23.62 24.92 3.52
C PRO A 87 -22.68 24.48 4.66
N PHE A 88 -23.19 23.73 5.64
CA PHE A 88 -22.47 23.15 6.77
C PHE A 88 -22.34 21.62 6.70
N GLY A 89 -22.77 20.99 5.60
CA GLY A 89 -22.47 19.59 5.32
C GLY A 89 -21.00 19.44 5.01
N GLY A 90 -20.18 19.17 6.04
CA GLY A 90 -18.75 18.86 5.94
C GLY A 90 -18.47 17.54 5.22
N GLY A 91 -19.01 17.37 4.01
CA GLY A 91 -18.54 16.37 3.06
C GLY A 91 -17.29 16.93 2.38
N ASP A 92 -16.23 16.14 2.40
CA ASP A 92 -14.96 16.45 1.75
C ASP A 92 -15.20 16.81 0.28
N ASN A 93 -15.24 18.12 -0.03
CA ASN A 93 -15.46 18.68 -1.38
C ASN A 93 -14.21 18.53 -2.26
N GLY A 94 -13.22 17.75 -1.83
CA GLY A 94 -12.03 17.40 -2.61
C GLY A 94 -12.39 16.50 -3.80
N ASP A 95 -11.59 16.64 -4.86
CA ASP A 95 -11.62 15.74 -6.02
C ASP A 95 -11.35 14.30 -5.57
N GLN A 96 -12.41 13.48 -5.53
CA GLN A 96 -12.37 12.10 -5.08
C GLN A 96 -11.47 11.21 -5.94
N SER A 97 -11.12 11.64 -7.16
CA SER A 97 -10.20 10.90 -8.02
C SER A 97 -8.81 10.79 -7.42
N GLN A 98 -8.39 11.78 -6.61
CA GLN A 98 -7.06 11.78 -5.99
C GLN A 98 -6.88 10.70 -4.92
N LYS A 99 -7.97 10.05 -4.45
CA LYS A 99 -7.90 8.92 -3.51
C LYS A 99 -7.08 7.74 -4.05
N ILE A 100 -6.99 7.56 -5.38
CA ILE A 100 -6.16 6.51 -5.99
C ILE A 100 -4.65 6.74 -5.77
N LEU A 101 -4.25 7.97 -5.43
CA LEU A 101 -2.85 8.36 -5.22
C LEU A 101 -2.55 8.61 -3.72
N GLN A 102 -3.44 8.20 -2.83
CA GLN A 102 -3.31 8.34 -1.38
C GLN A 102 -3.19 6.95 -0.75
N PRO A 103 -2.31 6.76 0.24
CA PRO A 103 -2.18 5.49 0.92
C PRO A 103 -3.46 5.19 1.72
N SER A 104 -4.09 4.05 1.42
CA SER A 104 -5.33 3.63 2.08
C SER A 104 -5.09 2.77 3.33
N PHE A 105 -3.89 2.19 3.47
CA PHE A 105 -3.54 1.22 4.51
C PHE A 105 -4.56 0.08 4.69
N GLY A 106 -5.31 -0.25 3.62
CA GLY A 106 -6.34 -1.30 3.64
C GLY A 106 -7.70 -0.89 4.21
N GLU A 107 -7.93 0.40 4.46
CA GLU A 107 -9.22 0.91 4.93
C GLU A 107 -10.31 0.81 3.83
N PRO A 108 -11.46 0.17 4.11
CA PRO A 108 -12.58 0.15 3.18
C PRO A 108 -13.13 1.55 2.87
N GLY A 109 -13.49 1.78 1.61
CA GLY A 109 -14.09 3.06 1.16
C GLY A 109 -13.08 4.14 0.75
N GLN A 110 -11.77 3.91 0.97
CA GLN A 110 -10.70 4.78 0.47
C GLN A 110 -10.32 4.43 -0.97
N CYS A 111 -11.29 4.44 -1.88
CA CYS A 111 -11.07 4.14 -3.29
C CYS A 111 -11.84 5.11 -4.20
N PHE A 112 -11.47 5.12 -5.48
CA PHE A 112 -12.13 5.92 -6.50
C PHE A 112 -12.90 5.00 -7.47
N PRO A 113 -14.22 4.83 -7.32
CA PRO A 113 -14.99 3.93 -8.15
C PRO A 113 -15.33 4.56 -9.51
N LEU A 114 -15.21 3.76 -10.58
CA LEU A 114 -15.57 4.13 -11.96
C LEU A 114 -16.84 3.38 -12.39
N LYS A 115 -17.62 3.97 -13.30
CA LYS A 115 -18.81 3.30 -13.85
C LYS A 115 -18.42 2.15 -14.78
N GLY A 116 -19.16 1.05 -14.68
CA GLY A 116 -18.98 -0.13 -15.51
C GLY A 116 -17.82 -1.03 -15.05
N SER A 117 -17.40 -1.94 -15.94
CA SER A 117 -16.35 -2.93 -15.68
C SER A 117 -15.03 -2.63 -16.42
N SER A 118 -14.98 -1.52 -17.16
CA SER A 118 -13.82 -1.09 -17.94
C SER A 118 -13.67 0.41 -17.87
N GLY A 119 -12.44 0.90 -17.77
CA GLY A 119 -12.13 2.33 -17.73
C GLY A 119 -10.63 2.58 -17.73
N PHE A 120 -10.28 3.85 -17.55
CA PHE A 120 -8.91 4.32 -17.47
C PHE A 120 -8.78 5.43 -16.43
N VAL A 121 -7.56 5.59 -15.93
CA VAL A 121 -7.09 6.74 -15.15
C VAL A 121 -5.74 7.15 -15.73
N GLU A 122 -5.58 8.42 -16.05
CA GLU A 122 -4.34 9.02 -16.51
C GLU A 122 -3.71 9.77 -15.34
N ILE A 123 -2.49 9.36 -14.98
CA ILE A 123 -1.76 9.88 -13.82
C ILE A 123 -0.54 10.63 -14.34
N GLN A 124 -0.39 11.88 -13.91
CA GLN A 124 0.83 12.62 -14.08
C GLN A 124 1.73 12.42 -12.87
N LEU A 125 2.89 11.83 -13.11
CA LEU A 125 3.92 11.60 -12.11
C LEU A 125 4.59 12.91 -11.70
N ARG A 126 5.19 12.93 -10.50
CA ARG A 126 5.92 14.10 -9.98
C ARG A 126 7.15 14.51 -10.82
N LYS A 127 7.72 13.59 -11.60
CA LYS A 127 8.84 13.83 -12.52
C LYS A 127 8.87 12.77 -13.63
N GLY A 128 9.60 13.03 -14.70
CA GLY A 128 9.88 12.03 -15.74
C GLY A 128 10.74 10.89 -15.19
N ILE A 129 10.32 9.65 -15.45
CA ILE A 129 11.03 8.42 -15.07
C ILE A 129 10.95 7.40 -16.21
N ILE A 130 11.78 6.37 -16.14
CA ILE A 130 11.60 5.12 -16.90
C ILE A 130 10.85 4.16 -15.95
N PRO A 131 9.59 3.76 -16.24
CA PRO A 131 8.85 2.87 -15.35
C PRO A 131 9.45 1.46 -15.33
N GLU A 132 9.76 0.96 -14.14
CA GLU A 132 10.28 -0.40 -13.93
C GLU A 132 9.24 -1.35 -13.31
N ALA A 133 8.31 -0.80 -12.53
CA ALA A 133 7.28 -1.55 -11.83
C ALA A 133 6.04 -0.68 -11.59
N ILE A 134 4.90 -1.35 -11.40
CA ILE A 134 3.62 -0.73 -11.04
C ILE A 134 3.02 -1.54 -9.88
N THR A 135 2.51 -0.84 -8.87
CA THR A 135 1.79 -1.44 -7.74
C THR A 135 0.31 -1.11 -7.85
N LEU A 136 -0.55 -2.11 -7.62
CA LEU A 136 -2.00 -1.93 -7.54
C LEU A 136 -2.50 -2.62 -6.28
N GLU A 137 -3.26 -1.89 -5.46
CA GLU A 137 -3.79 -2.40 -4.20
C GLU A 137 -5.31 -2.45 -4.21
N HIS A 138 -5.85 -3.43 -3.47
CA HIS A 138 -7.28 -3.55 -3.24
C HIS A 138 -7.56 -4.15 -1.87
N ILE A 139 -8.73 -3.85 -1.32
CA ILE A 139 -9.17 -4.41 -0.04
C ILE A 139 -9.30 -5.95 -0.11
N LEU A 140 -9.08 -6.60 1.03
CA LEU A 140 -9.25 -8.04 1.15
C LEU A 140 -10.73 -8.43 0.96
N LYS A 141 -10.98 -9.60 0.35
CA LYS A 141 -12.33 -10.07 0.03
C LYS A 141 -13.27 -10.13 1.25
N GLY A 142 -12.74 -10.41 2.44
CA GLY A 142 -13.52 -10.46 3.69
C GLY A 142 -13.85 -9.09 4.31
N LEU A 143 -13.31 -7.99 3.76
CA LEU A 143 -13.52 -6.62 4.25
C LEU A 143 -14.30 -5.77 3.23
N LYS A 144 -14.94 -6.42 2.24
CA LYS A 144 -15.84 -5.76 1.30
C LYS A 144 -17.10 -5.35 2.04
N VAL A 145 -17.35 -4.04 2.10
CA VAL A 145 -18.59 -3.43 2.62
C VAL A 145 -19.69 -3.52 1.58
#